data_AF-A0A7C3U9N5-F1
#
_entry.id   AF-A0A7C3U9N5-F1
#
_cell.length_a   1.000
_cell.length_b   1.000
_cell.length_c   1.000
_cell.angle_alpha   90.00
_cell.angle_beta   90.00
_cell.angle_gamma   90.00
#
_symmetry.space_group_name_H-M   'P 1'
#
loop_
_entity.id
_entity.type
_entity.pdbx_description
1 polymer ?
#
loop_
_entity_poly.entity_id
_entity_poly.type
_entity_poly.pdbx_seq_one_letter_code
_entity_poly.pdbx_strand_id
1 'polypeptide(L)' 'VARAAGGGPAEAARRLARVRLCSIGPVTSAVLREHGLPVAVEAREYTVPGLVAAIVADAAGHVAPGRDSS' A
#
# COMPACT_ATOMS: atom_id res chain seq x y z
N VAL A 1 21.98 -15.03 2.22
CA VAL A 1 20.94 -13.97 2.13
C VAL A 1 21.07 -13.07 3.35
N ALA A 2 21.73 -11.92 3.21
CA ALA A 2 21.95 -11.00 4.32
C ALA A 2 20.60 -10.42 4.78
N ARG A 3 20.24 -10.66 6.04
CA ARG A 3 19.09 -9.99 6.66
C ARG A 3 19.47 -8.52 6.84
N ALA A 4 18.73 -7.63 6.19
CA ALA A 4 18.85 -6.21 6.46
C ALA A 4 18.42 -5.96 7.92
N ALA A 5 19.41 -5.74 8.78
CA ALA A 5 19.23 -5.16 10.10
C ALA A 5 18.54 -3.78 9.95
N GLY A 6 17.59 -3.50 10.84
CA GLY A 6 16.78 -2.28 10.98
C GLY A 6 17.06 -1.14 9.99
N GLY A 7 16.21 -1.04 8.96
CA GLY A 7 16.16 0.15 8.11
C GLY A 7 15.36 1.26 8.82
N GLY A 8 15.97 2.43 8.99
CA GLY A 8 15.27 3.60 9.54
C GLY A 8 14.15 4.11 8.62
N PRO A 9 13.36 5.12 9.05
CA PRO A 9 12.19 5.61 8.33
C PRO A 9 12.44 5.96 6.85
N ALA A 10 13.61 6.52 6.53
CA ALA A 10 13.98 6.87 5.15
C ALA A 10 14.15 5.65 4.23
N GLU A 11 14.67 4.54 4.76
CA GLU A 11 14.81 3.29 4.01
C GLU A 11 13.44 2.62 3.80
N ALA A 12 12.58 2.66 4.83
CA ALA A 12 11.21 2.20 4.71
C ALA A 12 10.44 2.98 3.62
N ALA A 13 10.54 4.32 3.64
CA ALA A 13 9.92 5.16 2.61
C ALA A 13 10.44 4.84 1.20
N ARG A 14 11.76 4.63 1.03
CA ARG A 14 12.35 4.23 -0.26
C ARG A 14 11.79 2.89 -0.76
N ARG A 15 11.65 1.90 0.13
CA ARG A 15 11.08 0.59 -0.23
C ARG A 15 9.61 0.67 -0.62
N LEU A 16 8.87 1.57 0.03
CA LEU A 16 7.46 1.78 -0.26
C LEU A 16 7.20 2.70 -1.46
N ALA A 17 8.22 3.35 -2.01
CA ALA A 17 8.06 4.31 -3.12
C ALA A 17 7.43 3.73 -4.39
N ARG A 18 7.45 2.41 -4.57
CA ARG A 18 6.81 1.71 -5.70
C ARG A 18 5.58 0.88 -5.29
N VAL A 19 5.19 0.96 -4.02
CA VAL A 19 4.06 0.22 -3.46
C VAL A 19 2.86 1.15 -3.40
N ARG A 20 1.70 0.65 -3.80
CA ARG A 20 0.43 1.35 -3.63
C ARG A 20 -0.11 1.01 -2.25
N LEU A 21 -0.26 2.02 -1.41
CA LEU A 21 -0.66 1.84 -0.03
C LEU A 21 -2.18 1.81 0.09
N CYS A 22 -2.69 0.74 0.68
CA CYS A 22 -4.09 0.60 1.06
C CYS A 22 -4.22 0.72 2.58
N SER A 23 -5.20 1.49 3.05
CA SER A 23 -5.51 1.63 4.47
C SER A 23 -6.85 0.98 4.82
N ILE A 24 -6.95 0.46 6.04
CA ILE A 24 -8.18 -0.14 6.58
C ILE A 24 -9.26 0.91 6.91
N GLY A 25 -8.91 2.18 7.06
CA GLY A 25 -9.86 3.25 7.37
C GLY A 25 -9.20 4.60 7.65
N PRO A 26 -10.00 5.63 7.99
CA PRO A 26 -9.60 7.04 7.93
C PRO A 26 -8.51 7.41 8.94
N VAL A 27 -8.49 6.78 10.12
CA VAL A 27 -7.47 7.03 11.15
C VAL A 27 -6.09 6.57 10.65
N THR A 28 -6.01 5.36 10.09
CA THR A 28 -4.75 4.86 9.51
C THR A 28 -4.32 5.70 8.32
N SER A 29 -5.28 6.15 7.49
CA SER A 29 -4.98 7.03 6.37
C SER A 29 -4.41 8.38 6.80
N ALA A 30 -4.91 8.96 7.89
CA ALA A 30 -4.37 10.19 8.45
C ALA A 30 -2.90 10.00 8.87
N VAL A 31 -2.61 8.94 9.63
CA VAL A 31 -1.25 8.61 10.07
C VAL A 31 -0.30 8.41 8.88
N LEU A 32 -0.73 7.69 7.83
CA LEU A 32 0.09 7.52 6.63
C LEU A 32 0.43 8.87 5.99
N ARG A 33 -0.55 9.77 5.86
CA ARG A 33 -0.34 11.11 5.29
C ARG A 33 0.59 11.96 6.14
N GLU A 34 0.47 11.91 7.46
CA GLU A 34 1.37 12.61 8.39
C GLU A 34 2.83 12.18 8.23
N HIS A 35 3.06 10.90 7.88
CA HIS A 35 4.38 10.37 7.57
C HIS A 35 4.83 10.57 6.11
N GLY A 36 4.10 11.36 5.32
CA GLY A 36 4.41 11.62 3.92
C GLY A 36 4.21 10.40 3.01
N LEU A 37 3.45 9.39 3.47
CA LEU A 37 3.13 8.18 2.72
C LEU A 37 1.77 8.35 2.03
N PRO A 38 1.72 8.41 0.68
CA PRO A 38 0.47 8.62 -0.04
C PRO A 38 -0.43 7.39 0.05
N VAL A 39 -1.69 7.60 0.46
CA VAL A 39 -2.73 6.56 0.47
C VAL A 39 -3.32 6.47 -0.93
N ALA A 40 -3.10 5.34 -1.61
CA ALA A 40 -3.64 5.09 -2.93
C ALA A 40 -5.13 4.72 -2.88
N VAL A 41 -5.52 3.95 -1.85
CA VAL A 41 -6.90 3.50 -1.65
C VAL A 41 -7.19 3.36 -0.14
N GLU A 42 -8.37 3.79 0.28
CA GLU A 42 -8.90 3.57 1.63
C GLU A 42 -10.09 2.63 1.55
N ALA A 43 -10.14 1.61 2.42
CA ALA A 43 -11.27 0.70 2.49
C ALA A 43 -12.54 1.44 2.93
N ARG A 44 -13.65 1.20 2.22
CA ARG A 44 -14.96 1.77 2.58
C ARG A 44 -15.58 1.11 3.82
N GLU A 45 -15.29 -0.18 4.00
CA GLU A 45 -15.73 -0.97 5.13
C GLU A 45 -14.52 -1.38 5.96
N TYR A 46 -14.58 -1.12 7.28
CA TYR A 46 -13.50 -1.37 8.24
C TYR A 46 -13.43 -2.84 8.67
N THR A 47 -13.47 -3.73 7.69
CA THR A 47 -13.48 -5.18 7.87
C THR A 47 -12.41 -5.81 6.97
N VAL A 48 -11.99 -7.04 7.29
CA VAL A 48 -11.05 -7.77 6.43
C VAL A 48 -11.60 -7.95 5.00
N PRO A 49 -12.87 -8.34 4.79
CA PRO A 49 -13.45 -8.39 3.44
C PRO A 49 -13.46 -7.04 2.72
N GLY A 50 -13.80 -5.96 3.43
CA GLY A 50 -13.79 -4.60 2.88
C GLY A 50 -12.41 -4.15 2.39
N LEU A 51 -11.37 -4.47 3.17
CA LEU A 51 -9.98 -4.21 2.80
C LEU A 51 -9.56 -5.00 1.57
N VAL A 52 -9.85 -6.31 1.54
CA VAL A 52 -9.52 -7.16 0.39
C VAL A 52 -10.23 -6.65 -0.87
N ALA A 53 -11.50 -6.28 -0.77
CA ALA A 53 -12.26 -5.72 -1.89
C ALA A 53 -11.62 -4.42 -2.41
N ALA A 54 -11.17 -3.53 -1.52
CA ALA A 54 -10.49 -2.30 -1.90
C ALA A 54 -9.17 -2.58 -2.65
N ILE A 55 -8.36 -3.55 -2.19
CA ILE A 55 -7.11 -3.95 -2.84
C ILE A 55 -7.38 -4.54 -4.23
N VAL A 56 -8.34 -5.44 -4.35
CA VAL A 56 -8.66 -6.10 -5.64
C VAL A 56 -9.19 -5.09 -6.65
N ALA A 57 -10.11 -4.22 -6.25
CA ALA A 57 -10.66 -3.18 -7.12
C ALA A 57 -9.56 -2.22 -7.62
N ASP A 58 -8.65 -1.84 -6.72
CA ASP A 58 -7.54 -0.95 -7.03
C ASP A 58 -6.52 -1.59 -8.01
N ALA A 59 -6.22 -2.88 -7.81
CA ALA A 59 -5.33 -3.65 -8.67
C ALA A 59 -5.92 -3.90 -10.07
N ALA A 60 -7.24 -4.13 -10.17
CA ALA A 60 -7.92 -4.34 -11.44
C ALA A 60 -7.84 -3.11 -12.36
N GLY A 61 -7.85 -1.90 -11.80
CA GLY A 61 -7.67 -0.66 -12.56
C GLY A 61 -6.22 -0.32 -12.92
N HIS A 62 -5.26 -1.07 -12.38
CA HIS A 62 -3.83 -0.77 -12.50
C HIS A 62 -3.04 -2.04 -12.81
N VAL A 63 -3.27 -2.59 -14.00
CA VAL A 63 -2.37 -3.61 -14.57
C VAL A 63 -1.02 -2.95 -14.78
N ALA A 64 -0.03 -3.35 -13.99
CA ALA A 64 1.35 -2.95 -14.21
C ALA A 64 1.78 -3.46 -15.61
N PRO A 65 2.29 -2.60 -16.50
CA PRO A 65 2.76 -3.06 -17.81
C PRO A 65 3.91 -4.06 -17.59
N GLY A 66 3.72 -5.30 -18.04
CA GLY A 66 4.77 -6.33 -18.04
C GLY A 66 4.54 -7.61 -17.22
N ARG A 67 3.29 -7.99 -16.90
CA ARG A 67 3.00 -9.29 -16.22
C ARG A 67 2.17 -10.27 -17.05
N ASP A 68 1.73 -9.91 -18.25
CA ASP A 68 0.82 -10.69 -19.11
C ASP A 68 1.52 -11.38 -20.31
N SER A 69 2.84 -11.51 -20.29
CA SER A 69 3.57 -12.34 -21.28
C SER A 69 3.86 -13.74 -20.72
N SER A 70 2.86 -14.62 -20.76
CA SER A 70 3.01 -16.09 -20.80
C SER A 70 1.74 -16.74 -21.31
#